data_AF-A0AAI9YD58-F1
#
_entry.id   AF-A0AAI9YD58-F1
#
_cell.length_a   1.000
_cell.length_b   1.000
_cell.length_c   1.000
_cell.angle_alpha   90.00
_cell.angle_beta   90.00
_cell.angle_gamma   90.00
#
_symmetry.space_group_name_H-M   'P 1'
#
loop_
_entity.id
_entity.type
_entity.pdbx_description
1 polymer ?
#
loop_
_entity_poly.entity_id
_entity_poly.type
_entity_poly.pdbx_seq_one_letter_code
_entity_poly.pdbx_strand_id
1 'polypeptide(L)' 'TYTFLFNPDQANLGAKVAFIFGGLAVLSTVYLWFYQPEVAGRSYEELDEMFIKQVPARKFKGYKTEVQEKSERAVAHQQ' A
#
# COMPACT_ATOMS: atom_id res chain seq x y z
N THR A 1 -15.46 -0.69 -33.87
CA THR A 1 -15.31 0.14 -32.65
C THR A 1 -13.85 0.44 -32.27
N TYR A 2 -12.86 -0.33 -32.74
CA TYR A 2 -11.44 -0.22 -32.35
C TYR A 2 -10.57 0.73 -33.22
N THR A 3 -11.16 1.45 -34.19
CA THR A 3 -10.39 2.18 -35.22
C THR A 3 -10.30 3.70 -35.00
N PHE A 4 -10.91 4.25 -33.94
CA PHE A 4 -10.86 5.70 -33.68
C PHE A 4 -9.71 6.16 -32.78
N LEU A 5 -9.01 5.24 -32.11
CA LEU A 5 -7.94 5.61 -31.17
C LEU A 5 -6.57 5.86 -31.83
N PHE A 6 -6.40 5.41 -33.08
CA PHE A 6 -5.10 5.45 -33.79
C PHE A 6 -5.14 6.29 -35.08
N ASN A 7 -6.26 6.95 -35.39
CA ASN A 7 -6.39 7.73 -36.61
C ASN A 7 -5.64 9.08 -36.44
N PRO A 8 -4.61 9.37 -37.24
CA PRO A 8 -3.70 10.51 -37.03
C PRO A 8 -4.32 11.90 -37.30
N ASP A 9 -5.58 11.94 -37.75
CA ASP A 9 -6.24 13.16 -38.23
C ASP A 9 -7.13 13.86 -37.18
N GLN A 10 -7.40 13.21 -36.05
CA GLN A 10 -8.20 13.78 -34.96
C GLN A 10 -7.51 13.45 -33.64
N ALA A 11 -6.92 14.48 -33.01
CA ALA A 11 -6.15 14.42 -31.78
C ALA A 11 -4.85 13.60 -31.89
N ASN A 12 -3.78 14.24 -32.39
CA ASN A 12 -2.37 13.85 -32.22
C ASN A 12 -1.97 13.84 -30.73
N LEU A 13 -2.61 12.99 -29.94
CA LEU A 13 -2.49 12.90 -28.48
C LEU A 13 -1.58 11.76 -28.04
N GLY A 14 -0.87 11.11 -28.97
CA GLY A 14 -0.02 9.93 -28.76
C GLY A 14 0.75 9.93 -27.44
N ALA A 15 1.90 10.62 -27.37
CA ALA A 15 2.71 10.67 -26.15
C ALA A 15 2.07 11.50 -25.01
N LYS A 16 1.15 12.44 -25.32
CA LYS A 16 0.56 13.35 -24.33
C LYS A 16 -0.40 12.65 -23.35
N VAL A 17 -1.09 11.61 -23.81
CA VAL A 17 -1.95 10.78 -22.95
C VAL A 17 -1.12 10.07 -21.88
N ALA A 18 0.09 9.60 -22.21
CA ALA A 18 1.00 8.98 -21.25
C ALA A 18 1.46 9.96 -20.15
N PHE A 19 1.54 11.27 -20.42
CA PHE A 19 1.84 12.27 -19.38
C PHE A 19 0.68 12.49 -18.41
N ILE A 20 -0.57 12.39 -18.87
CA ILE A 20 -1.75 12.52 -18.00
C ILE A 20 -1.84 11.30 -17.09
N PHE A 21 -1.83 10.09 -17.66
CA PHE A 21 -1.92 8.87 -16.88
C PHE A 21 -0.66 8.62 -16.05
N GLY A 22 0.52 8.93 -16.57
CA GLY A 22 1.78 8.84 -15.83
C GLY A 22 1.85 9.85 -14.68
N GLY A 23 1.44 11.11 -14.92
CA GLY A 23 1.34 12.14 -13.88
C GLY A 23 0.35 11.75 -12.79
N LEU A 24 -0.83 11.27 -13.16
CA LEU A 24 -1.82 10.76 -12.21
C LEU A 24 -1.29 9.55 -11.44
N ALA A 25 -0.63 8.60 -12.11
CA ALA A 25 -0.04 7.43 -11.47
C ALA A 25 1.03 7.82 -10.44
N VAL A 26 1.91 8.77 -10.77
CA VAL A 26 2.91 9.29 -9.83
C VAL A 26 2.24 9.96 -8.63
N LEU A 27 1.21 10.79 -8.85
CA LEU A 27 0.45 11.39 -7.75
C LEU A 27 -0.22 10.34 -6.86
N SER A 28 -0.83 9.32 -7.46
CA SER A 28 -1.41 8.19 -6.72
C SER A 28 -0.35 7.42 -5.93
N THR A 29 0.81 7.13 -6.52
CA THR A 29 1.93 6.46 -5.83
C THR A 29 2.44 7.29 -4.65
N VAL A 30 2.59 8.61 -4.83
CA VAL A 30 3.00 9.50 -3.73
C VAL A 30 1.97 9.48 -2.61
N TYR A 31 0.68 9.58 -2.93
CA TYR A 31 -0.38 9.49 -1.93
C TYR A 31 -0.35 8.17 -1.15
N LEU A 32 -0.27 7.03 -1.86
CA LEU A 32 -0.16 5.71 -1.24
C LEU A 32 1.10 5.60 -0.37
N TRP A 33 2.22 6.17 -0.79
CA TRP A 33 3.46 6.16 -0.01
C TRP A 33 3.39 6.93 1.33
N PHE A 34 2.52 7.95 1.41
CA PHE A 34 2.32 8.69 2.66
C PHE A 34 1.23 8.10 3.54
N TYR A 35 0.15 7.60 2.95
CA TYR A 35 -1.06 7.21 3.69
C TYR A 35 -1.25 5.70 3.87
N GLN A 36 -0.63 4.87 3.05
CA GLN A 36 -0.82 3.41 3.14
C GLN A 36 0.17 2.81 4.15
N PRO A 37 -0.29 2.31 5.31
CA PRO A 37 0.56 1.53 6.21
C PRO A 37 0.94 0.17 5.60
N GLU A 38 2.10 -0.34 6.01
CA GLU A 38 2.50 -1.72 5.71
C GLU A 38 1.71 -2.68 6.59
N VAL A 39 0.70 -3.35 6.03
CA VAL A 39 -0.18 -4.30 6.75
C VAL A 39 0.04 -5.76 6.34
N ALA A 40 0.95 -6.03 5.39
CA ALA A 40 1.20 -7.38 4.92
C ALA A 40 1.88 -8.23 6.01
N GLY A 41 1.42 -9.48 6.18
CA GLY A 41 2.01 -10.44 7.12
C GLY A 41 1.69 -10.20 8.59
N ARG A 42 0.69 -9.38 8.91
CA ARG A 42 0.20 -9.12 10.27
C ARG A 42 -1.12 -9.83 10.54
N SER A 43 -1.32 -10.31 11.78
CA SER A 43 -2.62 -10.81 12.21
C SER A 43 -3.61 -9.67 12.46
N TYR A 44 -4.91 -9.96 12.46
CA TYR A 44 -5.94 -8.96 12.77
C TYR A 44 -5.78 -8.38 14.18
N GLU A 45 -5.40 -9.23 15.14
CA GLU A 45 -5.20 -8.83 16.54
C GLU A 45 -3.97 -7.92 16.69
N GLU A 46 -2.89 -8.19 15.94
CA GLU A 46 -1.72 -7.31 15.90
C GLU A 46 -2.05 -5.94 15.31
N LEU A 47 -2.83 -5.93 14.23
CA LEU A 47 -3.25 -4.67 13.59
C LEU A 47 -4.14 -3.84 14.53
N ASP A 48 -5.10 -4.47 15.20
CA ASP A 48 -5.98 -3.80 16.15
C ASP A 48 -5.18 -3.14 17.30
N GLU A 49 -4.21 -3.86 17.88
CA GLU A 49 -3.31 -3.33 18.89
C GLU A 49 -2.55 -2.08 18.39
N MET A 50 -2.06 -2.12 17.14
CA MET A 50 -1.30 -1.03 16.55
C MET A 50 -2.16 0.20 16.22
N PHE A 51 -3.42 -0.01 15.82
CA PHE A 51 -4.39 1.07 15.63
C PHE A 51 -4.77 1.73 16.96
N ILE A 52 -5.01 0.94 18.01
CA ILE A 52 -5.29 1.43 19.38
C ILE A 52 -4.10 2.24 19.90
N LYS A 53 -2.87 1.76 19.68
CA LYS A 53 -1.63 2.44 20.10
C LYS A 53 -1.22 3.60 19.18
N GLN A 54 -2.02 3.92 18.16
CA GLN A 54 -1.77 4.97 17.17
C GLN A 54 -0.34 4.97 16.62
N VAL A 55 0.16 3.77 16.30
CA VAL A 55 1.51 3.64 15.74
C VAL A 55 1.55 4.36 14.39
N PRO A 56 2.58 5.14 14.07
CA PRO A 56 2.70 5.73 12.75
C PRO A 56 2.77 4.64 11.69
N ALA A 57 2.00 4.78 10.60
CA ALA A 57 1.93 3.84 9.48
C ALA A 57 3.30 3.36 8.97
N ARG A 58 4.30 4.24 8.97
CA ARG A 58 5.68 3.93 8.53
C ARG A 58 6.49 3.09 9.50
N LYS A 59 6.08 3.02 10.77
CA LYS A 59 6.71 2.19 11.80
C LYS A 59 6.09 0.80 11.91
N PHE A 60 5.02 0.50 11.15
CA PHE A 60 4.31 -0.77 11.22
C PHE A 60 5.21 -1.99 10.95
N LYS A 61 6.11 -1.88 9.97
CA LYS A 61 7.03 -2.97 9.59
C LYS A 61 7.96 -3.41 10.72
N GLY A 62 8.41 -2.48 11.57
CA GLY A 62 9.36 -2.75 12.66
C GLY A 62 8.74 -2.81 14.05
N TYR A 63 7.42 -2.62 14.16
CA TYR A 63 6.74 -2.64 15.45
C TYR A 63 6.55 -4.08 15.93
N LYS A 64 7.00 -4.38 17.15
CA LYS A 64 6.67 -5.64 17.83
C LYS A 64 5.45 -5.42 18.70
N THR A 65 4.38 -6.14 18.41
CA THR A 65 3.14 -6.15 19.19
C THR A 65 3.25 -7.12 20.36
N GLU A 66 2.49 -6.87 21.41
CA GLU A 66 2.40 -7.77 22.56
C GLU A 66 1.77 -9.12 22.18
N VAL A 67 0.86 -9.11 21.21
CA VAL A 67 0.28 -10.33 20.60
C VAL A 67 1.38 -11.22 20.01
N GLN A 68 2.34 -10.63 19.29
CA GLN A 68 3.44 -11.38 18.69
C GLN A 68 4.35 -11.99 19.76
N GLU A 69 4.65 -11.23 20.82
CA GLU A 69 5.47 -11.70 21.93
C GLU A 69 4.79 -12.83 22.72
N LYS A 70 3.47 -12.74 22.94
CA LYS A 70 2.70 -13.81 23.60
C LYS A 70 2.65 -15.09 22.76
N SER A 71 2.51 -14.95 21.45
CA SER A 71 2.53 -16.08 20.51
C SER A 71 3.87 -16.83 20.56
N GLU A 72 4.98 -16.10 20.55
CA GLU A 72 6.33 -16.67 20.67
C GLU A 72 6.52 -17.40 22.01
N ARG A 73 6.06 -16.83 23.12
CA ARG A 73 6.14 -17.46 24.46
C ARG A 73 5.26 -18.69 24.59
N ALA A 74 4.06 -18.68 24.00
CA ALA A 74 3.16 -19.83 24.02
C ALA A 74 3.76 -21.03 23.27
N VAL A 75 4.42 -20.78 22.14
CA VAL A 75 5.16 -21.81 21.40
C VAL A 75 6.34 -22.35 22.22
N ALA A 76 7.10 -21.47 22.89
CA ALA A 76 8.22 -21.87 23.74
C ALA A 76 7.79 -22.69 24.97
N HIS A 77 6.60 -22.45 25.53
CA HIS A 77 6.05 -23.24 26.63
C HIS A 77 5.45 -24.59 26.20
N GLN A 78 5.25 -24.81 24.90
CA GLN A 78 4.74 -26.06 24.34
C GLN A 78 5.85 -27.01 23.83
N GLN A 79 7.12 -26.59 23.88
CA GLN A 79 8.30 -27.40 23.56
C GLN A 79 8.95 -27.96 24.82
#